data_AF-A0A3M1Q937-F1
#
_entry.id   AF-A0A3M1Q937-F1
#
_cell.length_a   1.000
_cell.length_b   1.000
_cell.length_c   1.000
_cell.angle_alpha   90.00
_cell.angle_beta   90.00
_cell.angle_gamma   90.00
#
_symmetry.space_group_name_H-M   'P 1'
#
loop_
_entity.id
_entity.type
_entity.pdbx_description
1 polymer ?
#
loop_
_entity_poly.entity_id
_entity_poly.type
_entity_poly.pdbx_seq_one_letter_code
_entity_poly.pdbx_strand_id
1 'polypeptide(L)'
;MRIAVFALSLALAPPASLADELLPVELHVVTGTAAGAVTLRWTGGDPVFEIHRSTDPLTTRLPASEIAQTLAREFEDAPPAAPMTFYVVGRRVPSVPEEITIELLRPNDDPVGRPLPVAGHWNTGRPSSNHVGWDPDYVMDAVEAGYFAIPGVYLRRPTVSREPESYYQRLTRARALGIPFAIVFTQWDRPFTDDPRYADLPPEENPNVIDAADGTTIVPKSDPEGPVERWQEAGAEWGRLAAVGDMQRFYPDPPLVLWVNNFEQPRLLWGEAETSWRFVENHGTTTTDEQKRGIVGQGWIERDGALFASLRAELTPQWQAVSIPVCYTAFGRGKYGSWSGWDSRSLHQPGRFSPWPLVVNGSPSYYVFGDPSVHKETDYQANSPQAVASNWQFMLDEAFRDAPDLFWEFSLYDGGTQRHNWYRYVQHQIYDEARYKGFVRYGLWMARPRLVREFRLSSQERAPYESYWFALLDAVREVHEDPDLRRFWRRGRLVLNDAHPHHWQSNLVPGYTDAEVGRNFILDADVNPPRPWSSTTEIAVWALALELGSPPAREWLLFAYAPLADRDATTITIPGHGPVTVDVPRGAGAFWIFRE
;
A
#
# COMPACT_ATOMS: atom_id res chain seq x y z
N MET A 1 22.87 64.86 12.61
CA MET A 1 23.36 63.67 11.88
C MET A 1 23.46 62.53 12.88
N ARG A 2 22.45 61.65 12.95
CA ARG A 2 22.40 60.52 13.88
C ARG A 2 22.63 59.25 13.06
N ILE A 3 23.69 58.51 13.38
CA ILE A 3 24.02 57.24 12.74
C ILE A 3 23.30 56.15 13.54
N ALA A 4 22.35 55.47 12.89
CA ALA A 4 21.71 54.28 13.40
C ALA A 4 22.58 53.06 13.03
N VAL A 5 23.00 52.28 14.02
CA VAL A 5 23.66 50.99 13.82
C VAL A 5 22.58 49.92 13.95
N PHE A 6 22.26 49.26 12.83
CA PHE A 6 21.46 48.03 12.83
C PHE A 6 22.40 46.86 13.17
N ALA A 7 22.18 46.22 14.31
CA ALA A 7 22.78 44.92 14.61
C ALA A 7 21.91 43.84 13.96
N LEU A 8 22.36 43.32 12.83
CA LEU A 8 21.78 42.14 12.19
C LEU A 8 22.35 40.91 12.92
N SER A 9 21.61 40.37 13.87
CA SER A 9 21.92 39.07 14.48
C SER A 9 21.62 37.97 13.46
N LEU A 10 22.64 37.58 12.68
CA LEU A 10 22.68 36.27 12.03
C LEU A 10 22.73 35.22 13.15
N ALA A 11 21.60 34.58 13.42
CA ALA A 11 21.61 33.30 14.09
C ALA A 11 22.28 32.28 13.14
N LEU A 12 23.56 32.02 13.36
CA LEU A 12 24.19 30.81 12.86
C LEU A 12 23.44 29.65 13.54
N ALA A 13 22.61 28.95 12.77
CA ALA A 13 22.12 27.64 13.16
C ALA A 13 23.37 26.80 13.53
N PRO A 14 23.36 26.08 14.67
CA PRO A 14 24.42 25.13 14.93
C PRO A 14 24.46 24.15 13.75
N PRO A 15 25.64 23.66 13.34
CA PRO A 15 25.67 22.56 12.40
C PRO A 15 24.85 21.44 13.05
N ALA A 16 23.79 20.98 12.36
CA ALA A 16 23.15 19.75 12.72
C ALA A 16 24.28 18.71 12.81
N SER A 17 24.59 18.24 14.02
CA SER A 17 25.46 17.09 14.19
C SER A 17 24.64 15.87 13.78
N LEU A 18 24.38 15.76 12.47
CA LEU A 18 24.17 14.52 11.75
C LEU A 18 25.51 13.77 11.80
N ALA A 19 25.89 13.32 12.99
CA ALA A 19 26.37 11.97 13.04
C ALA A 19 25.12 11.13 12.79
N ASP A 20 24.78 10.94 11.50
CA ASP A 20 24.17 9.69 11.10
C ASP A 20 24.93 8.63 11.88
N GLU A 21 24.24 7.86 12.73
CA GLU A 21 24.66 6.50 12.98
C GLU A 21 24.61 5.81 11.63
N LEU A 22 25.61 6.09 10.78
CA LEU A 22 25.99 5.28 9.67
C LEU A 22 26.20 3.93 10.32
N LEU A 23 25.22 3.04 10.18
CA LEU A 23 25.40 1.64 10.53
C LEU A 23 26.79 1.26 10.03
N PRO A 24 27.67 0.71 10.89
CA PRO A 24 29.00 0.34 10.48
C PRO A 24 28.87 -0.52 9.23
N VAL A 25 29.38 0.01 8.11
CA VAL A 25 29.43 -0.72 6.85
C VAL A 25 30.58 -1.70 7.02
N GLU A 26 30.27 -2.95 7.32
CA GLU A 26 31.29 -3.99 7.32
C GLU A 26 31.55 -4.38 5.87
N LEU A 27 32.70 -3.99 5.34
CA LEU A 27 33.16 -4.42 4.02
C LEU A 27 34.01 -5.68 4.16
N HIS A 28 33.50 -6.78 3.60
CA HIS A 28 34.17 -8.06 3.50
C HIS A 28 34.69 -8.24 2.08
N VAL A 29 35.98 -8.60 1.95
CA VAL A 29 36.60 -8.93 0.66
C VAL A 29 36.97 -10.39 0.69
N VAL A 30 36.43 -11.16 -0.25
CA VAL A 30 36.73 -12.60 -0.40
C VAL A 30 37.22 -12.89 -1.81
N THR A 31 37.85 -14.05 -2.00
CA THR A 31 38.19 -14.56 -3.34
C THR A 31 36.92 -14.81 -4.14
N GLY A 32 36.88 -14.29 -5.38
CA GLY A 32 35.77 -14.46 -6.32
C GLY A 32 35.71 -15.84 -6.95
N THR A 33 34.74 -16.04 -7.84
CA THR A 33 34.45 -17.34 -8.47
C THR A 33 35.46 -17.72 -9.56
N ALA A 34 36.14 -16.73 -10.13
CA ALA A 34 37.21 -16.90 -11.11
C ALA A 34 38.61 -16.68 -10.51
N ALA A 35 39.63 -17.28 -11.12
CA ALA A 35 41.02 -17.09 -10.70
C ALA A 35 41.42 -15.61 -10.78
N GLY A 36 41.82 -15.02 -9.64
CA GLY A 36 42.20 -13.61 -9.54
C GLY A 36 41.02 -12.65 -9.38
N ALA A 37 39.77 -13.14 -9.36
CA ALA A 37 38.61 -12.32 -9.03
C ALA A 37 38.49 -12.07 -7.51
N VAL A 38 37.82 -10.99 -7.17
CA VAL A 38 37.44 -10.65 -5.79
C VAL A 38 35.94 -10.44 -5.74
N THR A 39 35.33 -10.79 -4.61
CA THR A 39 33.95 -10.42 -4.29
C THR A 39 33.98 -9.48 -3.11
N LEU A 40 33.44 -8.27 -3.32
CA LEU A 40 33.17 -7.28 -2.28
C LEU A 40 31.76 -7.56 -1.74
N ARG A 41 31.60 -7.62 -0.42
CA ARG A 41 30.30 -7.73 0.25
C ARG A 41 30.23 -6.71 1.36
N TRP A 42 29.10 -6.05 1.53
CA TRP A 42 28.96 -5.05 2.60
C TRP A 42 27.61 -5.04 3.29
N THR A 43 27.57 -4.48 4.49
CA THR A 43 26.34 -4.30 5.29
C THR A 43 25.89 -2.85 5.31
N GLY A 44 24.60 -2.62 5.57
CA GLY A 44 24.02 -1.28 5.74
C GLY A 44 23.97 -0.43 4.46
N GLY A 45 23.60 0.84 4.64
CA GLY A 45 23.57 1.89 3.61
C GLY A 45 22.28 2.06 2.82
N ASP A 46 22.11 3.28 2.31
CA ASP A 46 21.12 3.63 1.29
C ASP A 46 21.48 2.95 -0.04
N PRO A 47 20.48 2.69 -0.89
CA PRO A 47 20.49 1.53 -1.78
C PRO A 47 21.41 1.65 -3.00
N VAL A 48 21.92 2.83 -3.35
CA VAL A 48 22.80 3.00 -4.53
C VAL A 48 24.25 3.10 -4.07
N PHE A 49 25.03 2.11 -4.46
CA PHE A 49 26.45 2.03 -4.16
C PHE A 49 27.29 2.36 -5.39
N GLU A 50 28.28 3.22 -5.22
CA GLU A 50 29.32 3.50 -6.21
C GLU A 50 30.56 2.70 -5.85
N ILE A 51 31.08 1.94 -6.79
CA ILE A 51 32.26 1.11 -6.58
C ILE A 51 33.40 1.73 -7.35
N HIS A 52 34.42 2.13 -6.62
CA HIS A 52 35.63 2.68 -7.19
C HIS A 52 36.81 1.74 -6.97
N ARG A 53 37.70 1.69 -7.95
CA ARG A 53 38.90 0.86 -7.95
C ARG A 53 40.09 1.63 -8.46
N SER A 54 41.22 1.55 -7.75
CA SER A 54 42.50 2.08 -8.23
C SER A 54 43.68 1.25 -7.73
N THR A 55 44.83 1.36 -8.40
CA THR A 55 46.11 0.84 -7.90
C THR A 55 46.83 1.85 -6.99
N ASP A 56 46.28 3.06 -6.84
CA ASP A 56 46.77 4.12 -5.95
C ASP A 56 45.65 4.51 -4.97
N PRO A 57 45.86 4.40 -3.65
CA PRO A 57 44.82 4.70 -2.66
C PRO A 57 44.35 6.15 -2.72
N LEU A 58 45.18 7.09 -3.17
CA LEU A 58 44.85 8.51 -3.25
C LEU A 58 43.89 8.83 -4.39
N THR A 59 43.86 8.01 -5.43
CA THR A 59 43.00 8.22 -6.60
C THR A 59 41.73 7.38 -6.56
N THR A 60 41.60 6.46 -5.60
CA THR A 60 40.48 5.50 -5.53
C THR A 60 39.11 6.19 -5.35
N ARG A 61 39.03 7.48 -5.00
CA ARG A 61 37.76 8.24 -4.91
C ARG A 61 37.49 9.16 -6.09
N LEU A 62 38.36 9.17 -7.10
CA LEU A 62 38.14 10.00 -8.28
C LEU A 62 37.03 9.40 -9.15
N PRO A 63 36.23 10.23 -9.84
CA PRO A 63 35.22 9.73 -10.78
C PRO A 63 35.81 8.79 -11.85
N ALA A 64 37.05 9.04 -12.29
CA ALA A 64 37.77 8.18 -13.23
C ALA A 64 38.10 6.77 -12.69
N SER A 65 37.97 6.55 -11.38
CA SER A 65 38.16 5.25 -10.73
C SER A 65 36.84 4.52 -10.50
N GLU A 66 35.68 5.11 -10.79
CA GLU A 66 34.39 4.41 -10.71
C GLU A 66 34.36 3.28 -11.74
N ILE A 67 34.04 2.07 -11.28
CA ILE A 67 33.95 0.88 -12.13
C ILE A 67 32.55 0.30 -12.19
N ALA A 68 31.67 0.64 -11.25
CA ALA A 68 30.28 0.18 -11.25
C ALA A 68 29.39 1.04 -10.35
N GLN A 69 28.09 1.00 -10.64
CA GLN A 69 27.01 1.37 -9.72
C GLN A 69 26.11 0.15 -9.53
N THR A 70 25.67 -0.12 -8.30
CA THR A 70 24.85 -1.28 -8.01
C THR A 70 23.87 -1.04 -6.86
N LEU A 71 22.75 -1.75 -6.89
CA LEU A 71 21.80 -1.87 -5.77
C LEU A 71 22.09 -3.09 -4.88
N ALA A 72 22.87 -4.05 -5.41
CA ALA A 72 23.26 -5.23 -4.67
C ALA A 72 24.32 -4.85 -3.63
N ARG A 73 24.24 -5.49 -2.46
CA ARG A 73 25.26 -5.37 -1.40
C ARG A 73 26.46 -6.30 -1.61
N GLU A 74 26.62 -6.75 -2.85
CA GLU A 74 27.75 -7.52 -3.31
C GLU A 74 28.14 -7.13 -4.74
N PHE A 75 29.43 -7.25 -5.03
CA PHE A 75 29.99 -6.98 -6.36
C PHE A 75 31.19 -7.87 -6.62
N GLU A 76 31.19 -8.53 -7.77
CA GLU A 76 32.33 -9.33 -8.23
C GLU A 76 33.14 -8.52 -9.24
N ASP A 77 34.46 -8.51 -9.04
CA ASP A 77 35.41 -7.83 -9.92
C ASP A 77 36.60 -8.71 -10.26
N ALA A 78 37.16 -8.52 -11.45
CA ALA A 78 38.43 -9.10 -11.87
C ALA A 78 39.46 -7.96 -12.01
N PRO A 79 40.16 -7.58 -10.91
CA PRO A 79 41.11 -6.48 -10.96
C PRO A 79 42.25 -6.77 -11.95
N PRO A 80 42.78 -5.74 -12.65
CA PRO A 80 43.98 -5.88 -13.45
C PRO A 80 45.15 -6.41 -12.61
N ALA A 81 46.09 -7.11 -13.26
CA ALA A 81 47.29 -7.59 -12.59
C ALA A 81 48.10 -6.41 -12.01
N ALA A 82 48.04 -6.24 -10.69
CA ALA A 82 48.74 -5.22 -9.93
C ALA A 82 49.21 -5.78 -8.59
N PRO A 83 50.29 -5.24 -7.99
CA PRO A 83 50.75 -5.67 -6.67
C PRO A 83 49.70 -5.47 -5.57
N MET A 84 48.87 -4.44 -5.72
CA MET A 84 47.78 -4.12 -4.81
C MET A 84 46.69 -3.34 -5.56
N THR A 85 45.44 -3.63 -5.21
CA THR A 85 44.25 -2.94 -5.72
C THR A 85 43.45 -2.45 -4.53
N PHE A 86 43.03 -1.19 -4.58
CA PHE A 86 42.20 -0.55 -3.57
C PHE A 86 40.79 -0.41 -4.08
N TYR A 87 39.82 -0.63 -3.19
CA TYR A 87 38.42 -0.43 -3.45
C TYR A 87 37.84 0.58 -2.47
N VAL A 88 36.94 1.43 -2.97
CA VAL A 88 36.04 2.23 -2.14
C VAL A 88 34.62 1.92 -2.57
N VAL A 89 33.79 1.53 -1.61
CA VAL A 89 32.34 1.46 -1.79
C VAL A 89 31.77 2.77 -1.24
N GLY A 90 31.41 3.67 -2.15
CA GLY A 90 30.72 4.92 -1.88
C GLY A 90 29.21 4.76 -1.87
N ARG A 91 28.51 5.80 -1.41
CA ARG A 91 27.05 5.92 -1.52
C ARG A 91 26.74 7.11 -2.41
N ARG A 92 25.76 6.94 -3.29
CA ARG A 92 25.16 8.04 -4.05
C ARG A 92 23.76 8.31 -3.53
N VAL A 93 23.34 9.58 -3.57
CA VAL A 93 21.93 9.93 -3.40
C VAL A 93 21.18 9.50 -4.67
N PRO A 94 20.25 8.52 -4.58
CA PRO A 94 19.40 8.15 -5.71
C PRO A 94 18.58 9.35 -6.18
N SER A 95 18.28 9.39 -7.48
CA SER A 95 17.26 10.28 -8.01
C SER A 95 15.86 9.80 -7.59
N VAL A 96 14.85 10.66 -7.67
CA VAL A 96 13.46 10.31 -7.32
C VAL A 96 12.94 9.07 -8.09
N PRO A 97 13.15 8.94 -9.42
CA PRO A 97 12.82 7.71 -10.16
C PRO A 97 13.49 6.44 -9.61
N GLU A 98 14.76 6.54 -9.23
CA GLU A 98 15.51 5.43 -8.64
C GLU A 98 14.98 5.07 -7.26
N GLU A 99 14.69 6.07 -6.41
CA GLU A 99 14.07 5.84 -5.11
C GLU A 99 12.70 5.17 -5.23
N ILE A 100 11.83 5.63 -6.15
CA ILE A 100 10.54 4.97 -6.40
C ILE A 100 10.75 3.48 -6.70
N THR A 101 11.70 3.16 -7.58
CA THR A 101 11.97 1.78 -8.00
C THR A 101 12.52 0.94 -6.87
N ILE A 102 13.50 1.47 -6.15
CA ILE A 102 14.11 0.79 -5.00
C ILE A 102 13.06 0.50 -3.93
N GLU A 103 12.26 1.49 -3.57
CA GLU A 103 11.31 1.34 -2.45
C GLU A 103 10.16 0.40 -2.80
N LEU A 104 9.73 0.37 -4.07
CA LEU A 104 8.72 -0.59 -4.51
C LEU A 104 9.23 -2.04 -4.58
N LEU A 105 10.54 -2.23 -4.80
CA LEU A 105 11.18 -3.55 -4.87
C LEU A 105 11.77 -4.01 -3.53
N ARG A 106 11.86 -3.14 -2.52
CA ARG A 106 12.51 -3.46 -1.25
C ARG A 106 11.80 -4.62 -0.55
N PRO A 107 12.53 -5.66 -0.11
CA PRO A 107 11.97 -6.72 0.73
C PRO A 107 11.41 -6.18 2.05
N ASN A 108 10.37 -6.83 2.58
CA ASN A 108 9.74 -6.42 3.84
C ASN A 108 10.68 -6.60 5.06
N ASP A 109 11.65 -7.49 4.95
CA ASP A 109 12.68 -7.80 5.95
C ASP A 109 14.04 -7.13 5.65
N ASP A 110 14.09 -6.16 4.74
CA ASP A 110 15.36 -5.48 4.41
C ASP A 110 15.97 -4.81 5.66
N PRO A 111 17.29 -4.97 5.92
CA PRO A 111 17.95 -4.39 7.10
C PRO A 111 17.87 -2.87 7.24
N VAL A 112 17.60 -2.14 6.15
CA VAL A 112 17.36 -0.68 6.21
C VAL A 112 16.04 -0.39 6.93
N GLY A 113 15.07 -1.29 6.85
CA GLY A 113 13.72 -1.20 7.42
C GLY A 113 12.64 -1.17 6.35
N ARG A 114 11.41 -0.86 6.77
CA ARG A 114 10.21 -0.88 5.91
C ARG A 114 10.37 -0.02 4.64
N PRO A 115 9.85 -0.43 3.48
CA PRO A 115 9.83 0.39 2.26
C PRO A 115 9.17 1.75 2.50
N LEU A 116 9.71 2.82 1.93
CA LEU A 116 9.08 4.15 1.98
C LEU A 116 7.82 4.18 1.09
N PRO A 117 6.84 5.03 1.39
CA PRO A 117 5.59 5.04 0.65
C PRO A 117 5.78 5.65 -0.74
N VAL A 118 4.99 5.18 -1.70
CA VAL A 118 4.86 5.76 -3.04
C VAL A 118 3.37 6.00 -3.32
N ALA A 119 3.03 7.03 -4.09
CA ALA A 119 1.66 7.31 -4.46
C ALA A 119 1.25 6.63 -5.78
N GLY A 120 -0.02 6.25 -5.89
CA GLY A 120 -0.65 5.81 -7.14
C GLY A 120 -2.09 6.29 -7.24
N HIS A 121 -2.72 6.06 -8.39
CA HIS A 121 -4.09 6.51 -8.64
C HIS A 121 -4.93 5.43 -9.33
N TRP A 122 -6.23 5.35 -9.00
CA TRP A 122 -7.18 4.43 -9.66
C TRP A 122 -7.70 4.95 -11.00
N ASN A 123 -7.92 6.26 -11.12
CA ASN A 123 -8.29 6.88 -12.41
C ASN A 123 -7.03 7.20 -13.20
N THR A 124 -6.78 6.42 -14.25
CA THR A 124 -5.58 6.47 -15.09
C THR A 124 -5.74 7.38 -16.32
N GLY A 125 -6.75 8.28 -16.34
CA GLY A 125 -6.98 9.22 -17.43
C GLY A 125 -7.20 8.56 -18.80
N ARG A 126 -7.91 7.43 -18.85
CA ARG A 126 -8.15 6.69 -20.11
C ARG A 126 -8.92 7.55 -21.13
N PRO A 127 -8.53 7.57 -22.43
CA PRO A 127 -9.17 8.43 -23.43
C PRO A 127 -10.67 8.20 -23.58
N SER A 128 -11.11 6.94 -23.52
CA SER A 128 -12.51 6.54 -23.66
C SER A 128 -13.44 7.00 -22.55
N SER A 129 -12.94 7.57 -21.44
CA SER A 129 -13.80 8.21 -20.44
C SER A 129 -14.35 9.56 -20.94
N ASN A 130 -13.70 10.19 -21.92
CA ASN A 130 -13.93 11.58 -22.31
C ASN A 130 -13.69 12.59 -21.18
N HIS A 131 -12.92 12.21 -20.15
CA HIS A 131 -12.57 13.05 -19.00
C HIS A 131 -11.04 13.12 -18.84
N VAL A 132 -10.54 14.28 -18.43
CA VAL A 132 -9.11 14.49 -18.17
C VAL A 132 -8.80 13.97 -16.77
N GLY A 133 -8.31 12.74 -16.68
CA GLY A 133 -7.89 12.10 -15.43
C GLY A 133 -6.38 12.24 -15.16
N TRP A 134 -5.82 11.30 -14.39
CA TRP A 134 -4.39 11.20 -14.08
C TRP A 134 -3.75 10.21 -15.06
N ASP A 135 -3.62 10.64 -16.30
CA ASP A 135 -2.94 9.85 -17.32
C ASP A 135 -1.44 9.67 -17.00
N PRO A 136 -0.74 8.71 -17.63
CA PRO A 136 0.66 8.47 -17.34
C PRO A 136 1.53 9.72 -17.44
N ASP A 137 1.32 10.59 -18.44
CA ASP A 137 2.18 11.76 -18.63
C ASP A 137 2.03 12.76 -17.49
N TYR A 138 0.81 12.99 -17.02
CA TYR A 138 0.57 13.86 -15.88
C TYR A 138 1.25 13.35 -14.60
N VAL A 139 1.21 12.04 -14.35
CA VAL A 139 1.91 11.47 -13.19
C VAL A 139 3.42 11.58 -13.36
N MET A 140 3.94 11.36 -14.57
CA MET A 140 5.37 11.52 -14.84
C MET A 140 5.85 12.97 -14.71
N ASP A 141 5.01 13.97 -15.02
CA ASP A 141 5.31 15.39 -14.75
C ASP A 141 5.52 15.64 -13.24
N ALA A 142 4.70 15.00 -12.39
CA ALA A 142 4.87 15.08 -10.94
C ALA A 142 6.18 14.40 -10.49
N VAL A 143 6.53 13.26 -11.07
CA VAL A 143 7.80 12.56 -10.76
C VAL A 143 9.00 13.43 -11.11
N GLU A 144 9.01 14.05 -12.28
CA GLU A 144 10.08 14.96 -12.70
C GLU A 144 10.13 16.24 -11.85
N ALA A 145 9.00 16.64 -11.25
CA ALA A 145 8.94 17.71 -10.26
C ALA A 145 9.38 17.27 -8.84
N GLY A 146 9.85 16.03 -8.67
CA GLY A 146 10.39 15.50 -7.41
C GLY A 146 9.39 14.76 -6.53
N TYR A 147 8.23 14.35 -7.07
CA TYR A 147 7.24 13.58 -6.31
C TYR A 147 7.39 12.07 -6.48
N PHE A 148 7.09 11.32 -5.41
CA PHE A 148 7.20 9.86 -5.38
C PHE A 148 5.88 9.21 -5.79
N ALA A 149 5.68 9.00 -7.09
CA ALA A 149 4.47 8.40 -7.64
C ALA A 149 4.75 7.43 -8.79
N ILE A 150 3.83 6.49 -9.04
CA ILE A 150 3.87 5.63 -10.23
C ILE A 150 2.70 5.91 -11.18
N PRO A 151 2.94 5.88 -12.51
CA PRO A 151 1.87 5.99 -13.48
C PRO A 151 1.00 4.73 -13.50
N GLY A 152 -0.25 4.90 -13.95
CA GLY A 152 -1.17 3.81 -14.20
C GLY A 152 -1.72 3.85 -15.61
N VAL A 153 -1.99 2.68 -16.20
CA VAL A 153 -2.72 2.54 -17.47
C VAL A 153 -3.97 1.70 -17.28
N TYR A 154 -5.02 1.98 -18.05
CA TYR A 154 -6.24 1.20 -18.02
C TYR A 154 -6.21 0.01 -18.98
N LEU A 155 -6.56 -1.17 -18.50
CA LEU A 155 -6.81 -2.36 -19.32
C LEU A 155 -8.31 -2.64 -19.42
N ARG A 156 -8.83 -2.56 -20.65
CA ARG A 156 -10.23 -2.91 -20.97
C ARG A 156 -10.39 -4.43 -20.94
N ARG A 157 -11.57 -4.88 -20.52
CA ARG A 157 -11.92 -6.31 -20.54
C ARG A 157 -11.91 -6.89 -21.97
N PRO A 158 -11.68 -8.21 -22.14
CA PRO A 158 -11.51 -8.83 -23.46
C PRO A 158 -12.61 -8.54 -24.49
N THR A 159 -13.85 -8.35 -24.03
CA THR A 159 -15.02 -8.12 -24.89
C THR A 159 -15.22 -6.66 -25.29
N VAL A 160 -14.33 -5.75 -24.90
CA VAL A 160 -14.44 -4.31 -25.16
C VAL A 160 -13.21 -3.82 -25.90
N SER A 161 -13.42 -2.94 -26.88
CA SER A 161 -12.35 -2.28 -27.61
C SER A 161 -11.31 -1.67 -26.66
N ARG A 162 -10.03 -1.94 -26.93
CA ARG A 162 -8.91 -1.35 -26.21
C ARG A 162 -8.83 0.16 -26.39
N GLU A 163 -8.11 0.83 -25.49
CA GLU A 163 -7.70 2.22 -25.67
C GLU A 163 -6.76 2.33 -26.90
N PRO A 164 -6.67 3.52 -27.54
CA PRO A 164 -5.74 3.70 -28.66
C PRO A 164 -4.30 3.42 -28.25
N GLU A 165 -3.49 2.91 -29.19
CA GLU A 165 -2.08 2.59 -28.95
C GLU A 165 -1.27 3.76 -28.37
N SER A 166 -1.58 4.99 -28.80
CA SER A 166 -0.95 6.22 -28.30
C SER A 166 -1.13 6.45 -26.79
N TYR A 167 -2.15 5.83 -26.17
CA TYR A 167 -2.31 5.85 -24.72
C TYR A 167 -1.26 4.96 -24.03
N TYR A 168 -1.03 3.75 -24.53
CA TYR A 168 -0.02 2.82 -23.99
C TYR A 168 1.41 3.26 -24.31
N GLN A 169 1.62 3.95 -25.43
CA GLN A 169 2.93 4.52 -25.79
C GLN A 169 3.51 5.46 -24.72
N ARG A 170 2.67 6.07 -23.88
CA ARG A 170 3.10 6.95 -22.78
C ARG A 170 3.98 6.23 -21.75
N LEU A 171 3.92 4.90 -21.67
CA LEU A 171 4.83 4.09 -20.85
C LEU A 171 6.30 4.22 -21.25
N THR A 172 6.60 4.71 -22.47
CA THR A 172 7.99 4.96 -22.90
C THR A 172 8.71 5.99 -22.03
N ARG A 173 8.00 6.95 -21.41
CA ARG A 173 8.58 7.90 -20.45
C ARG A 173 8.91 7.23 -19.12
N ALA A 174 8.04 6.37 -18.61
CA ALA A 174 8.32 5.55 -17.43
C ALA A 174 9.52 4.62 -17.67
N ARG A 175 9.60 4.01 -18.85
CA ARG A 175 10.75 3.20 -19.29
C ARG A 175 12.05 3.98 -19.31
N ALA A 176 12.05 5.20 -19.86
CA ALA A 176 13.25 6.02 -19.93
C ALA A 176 13.86 6.31 -18.54
N LEU A 177 13.02 6.28 -17.49
CA LEU A 177 13.43 6.48 -16.11
C LEU A 177 13.47 5.18 -15.28
N GLY A 178 13.17 4.02 -15.88
CA GLY A 178 13.17 2.74 -15.20
C GLY A 178 12.14 2.62 -14.07
N ILE A 179 10.98 3.30 -14.16
CA ILE A 179 9.99 3.37 -13.08
C ILE A 179 8.96 2.23 -13.18
N PRO A 180 8.55 1.59 -12.06
CA PRO A 180 7.39 0.69 -12.00
C PRO A 180 6.07 1.32 -12.43
N PHE A 181 5.10 0.54 -12.88
CA PHE A 181 3.77 1.07 -13.20
C PHE A 181 2.64 0.11 -12.84
N ALA A 182 1.42 0.64 -12.82
CA ALA A 182 0.20 -0.13 -12.56
C ALA A 182 -0.64 -0.32 -13.83
N ILE A 183 -1.22 -1.51 -13.98
CA ILE A 183 -2.29 -1.81 -14.92
C ILE A 183 -3.58 -1.90 -14.11
N VAL A 184 -4.46 -0.91 -14.25
CA VAL A 184 -5.75 -0.85 -13.56
C VAL A 184 -6.84 -1.42 -14.46
N PHE A 185 -7.68 -2.29 -13.93
CA PHE A 185 -8.82 -2.85 -14.68
C PHE A 185 -10.02 -3.12 -13.78
N THR A 186 -11.11 -3.61 -14.36
CA THR A 186 -12.37 -3.91 -13.66
C THR A 186 -12.22 -5.15 -12.75
N GLN A 187 -12.99 -6.20 -12.98
CA GLN A 187 -12.88 -7.47 -12.29
C GLN A 187 -12.41 -8.52 -13.30
N TRP A 188 -11.37 -9.29 -12.97
CA TRP A 188 -10.80 -10.30 -13.88
C TRP A 188 -11.75 -11.48 -14.17
N ASP A 189 -12.70 -11.71 -13.27
CA ASP A 189 -13.68 -12.80 -13.26
C ASP A 189 -15.05 -12.32 -13.76
N ARG A 190 -15.18 -11.03 -14.12
CA ARG A 190 -16.37 -10.50 -14.79
C ARG A 190 -16.76 -11.23 -16.08
N PRO A 191 -15.83 -11.74 -16.91
CA PRO A 191 -16.21 -12.51 -18.10
C PRO A 191 -17.16 -13.66 -17.79
N PHE A 192 -17.09 -14.26 -16.60
CA PHE A 192 -17.97 -15.37 -16.22
C PHE A 192 -19.46 -15.01 -16.26
N THR A 193 -19.82 -13.76 -15.97
CA THR A 193 -21.23 -13.33 -15.96
C THR A 193 -21.64 -12.54 -17.19
N ASP A 194 -20.69 -11.87 -17.84
CA ASP A 194 -20.98 -10.90 -18.91
C ASP A 194 -20.64 -11.43 -20.32
N ASP A 195 -19.88 -12.51 -20.43
CA ASP A 195 -19.50 -13.11 -21.72
C ASP A 195 -20.26 -14.43 -21.94
N PRO A 196 -21.08 -14.53 -23.01
CA PRO A 196 -21.80 -15.76 -23.37
C PRO A 196 -20.93 -17.01 -23.45
N ARG A 197 -19.63 -16.87 -23.77
CA ARG A 197 -18.70 -18.01 -23.84
C ARG A 197 -18.49 -18.70 -22.48
N TYR A 198 -18.75 -18.00 -21.38
CA TYR A 198 -18.71 -18.55 -20.03
C TYR A 198 -20.12 -18.66 -19.44
N ALA A 199 -20.94 -17.62 -19.60
CA ALA A 199 -22.26 -17.53 -18.98
C ALA A 199 -23.23 -18.61 -19.49
N ASP A 200 -23.11 -19.02 -20.77
CA ASP A 200 -24.01 -19.99 -21.40
C ASP A 200 -23.47 -21.44 -21.36
N LEU A 201 -22.33 -21.67 -20.69
CA LEU A 201 -21.79 -23.03 -20.50
C LEU A 201 -22.77 -23.91 -19.72
N PRO A 202 -22.82 -25.23 -19.99
CA PRO A 202 -23.65 -26.15 -19.24
C PRO A 202 -23.25 -26.16 -17.75
N PRO A 203 -24.17 -26.51 -16.83
CA PRO A 203 -23.96 -26.40 -15.39
C PRO A 203 -22.62 -26.97 -14.89
N GLU A 204 -22.25 -28.17 -15.34
CA GLU A 204 -20.99 -28.85 -14.99
C GLU A 204 -19.74 -27.99 -15.29
N GLU A 205 -19.74 -27.31 -16.44
CA GLU A 205 -18.58 -26.56 -16.94
C GLU A 205 -18.61 -25.07 -16.59
N ASN A 206 -19.72 -24.58 -16.04
CA ASN A 206 -19.92 -23.14 -15.82
C ASN A 206 -19.16 -22.67 -14.56
N PRO A 207 -18.31 -21.62 -14.63
CA PRO A 207 -17.56 -21.13 -13.47
C PRO A 207 -18.43 -20.41 -12.41
N ASN A 208 -19.69 -20.13 -12.74
CA ASN A 208 -20.64 -19.53 -11.82
C ASN A 208 -21.35 -20.57 -10.94
N VAL A 209 -22.05 -20.05 -9.93
CA VAL A 209 -22.86 -20.81 -8.99
C VAL A 209 -24.01 -21.48 -9.73
N ILE A 210 -24.20 -22.77 -9.48
CA ILE A 210 -25.36 -23.54 -9.92
C ILE A 210 -26.33 -23.67 -8.74
N ASP A 211 -27.60 -23.34 -8.92
CA ASP A 211 -28.59 -23.37 -7.85
C ASP A 211 -28.79 -24.81 -7.34
N ALA A 212 -28.60 -25.02 -6.03
CA ALA A 212 -28.77 -26.31 -5.38
C ALA A 212 -30.22 -26.85 -5.43
N ALA A 213 -31.22 -25.98 -5.65
CA ALA A 213 -32.63 -26.37 -5.68
C ALA A 213 -32.99 -27.24 -6.90
N ASP A 214 -32.33 -27.02 -8.04
CA ASP A 214 -32.61 -27.74 -9.28
C ASP A 214 -31.37 -28.32 -9.98
N GLY A 215 -30.15 -27.96 -9.55
CA GLY A 215 -28.90 -28.43 -10.14
C GLY A 215 -28.67 -27.99 -11.58
N THR A 216 -29.41 -27.00 -12.07
CA THR A 216 -29.42 -26.60 -13.49
C THR A 216 -29.42 -25.08 -13.71
N THR A 217 -29.99 -24.31 -12.79
CA THR A 217 -30.06 -22.85 -12.90
C THR A 217 -28.71 -22.21 -12.60
N ILE A 218 -28.20 -21.43 -13.55
CA ILE A 218 -26.94 -20.67 -13.40
C ILE A 218 -27.24 -19.32 -12.75
N VAL A 219 -26.62 -19.05 -11.62
CA VAL A 219 -26.69 -17.77 -10.90
C VAL A 219 -25.48 -16.93 -11.29
N PRO A 220 -25.61 -15.67 -11.73
CA PRO A 220 -24.50 -14.84 -12.22
C PRO A 220 -23.60 -14.35 -11.07
N LYS A 221 -22.85 -15.27 -10.49
CA LYS A 221 -22.00 -15.12 -9.31
C LYS A 221 -20.90 -16.18 -9.41
N SER A 222 -19.65 -15.80 -9.25
CA SER A 222 -18.52 -16.75 -9.29
C SER A 222 -18.66 -17.81 -8.18
N ASP A 223 -18.28 -19.05 -8.47
CA ASP A 223 -18.33 -20.19 -7.52
C ASP A 223 -16.90 -20.61 -7.08
N PRO A 224 -16.60 -20.69 -5.77
CA PRO A 224 -15.31 -21.15 -5.26
C PRO A 224 -15.03 -22.63 -5.55
N GLU A 225 -16.04 -23.40 -5.97
CA GLU A 225 -15.91 -24.79 -6.41
C GLU A 225 -16.17 -24.94 -7.93
N GLY A 226 -16.29 -23.83 -8.66
CA GLY A 226 -16.37 -23.85 -10.12
C GLY A 226 -15.11 -24.49 -10.77
N PRO A 227 -15.22 -25.00 -12.00
CA PRO A 227 -14.11 -25.67 -12.69
C PRO A 227 -12.90 -24.74 -12.86
N VAL A 228 -11.74 -25.16 -12.38
CA VAL A 228 -10.52 -24.34 -12.36
C VAL A 228 -10.01 -24.03 -13.77
N GLU A 229 -10.28 -24.90 -14.73
CA GLU A 229 -9.88 -24.75 -16.14
C GLU A 229 -10.47 -23.47 -16.74
N ARG A 230 -11.71 -23.11 -16.38
CA ARG A 230 -12.36 -21.87 -16.85
C ARG A 230 -11.71 -20.62 -16.29
N TRP A 231 -11.17 -20.71 -15.07
CA TRP A 231 -10.39 -19.62 -14.46
C TRP A 231 -9.03 -19.45 -15.15
N GLN A 232 -8.39 -20.56 -15.51
CA GLN A 232 -7.15 -20.54 -16.29
C GLN A 232 -7.37 -19.94 -17.68
N GLU A 233 -8.46 -20.33 -18.37
CA GLU A 233 -8.83 -19.78 -19.67
C GLU A 233 -9.05 -18.26 -19.61
N ALA A 234 -9.85 -17.79 -18.64
CA ALA A 234 -10.08 -16.36 -18.47
C ALA A 234 -8.79 -15.59 -18.17
N GLY A 235 -7.91 -16.14 -17.32
CA GLY A 235 -6.59 -15.58 -17.05
C GLY A 235 -5.75 -15.43 -18.32
N ALA A 236 -5.65 -16.49 -19.12
CA ALA A 236 -4.90 -16.46 -20.37
C ALA A 236 -5.48 -15.45 -21.39
N GLU A 237 -6.81 -15.30 -21.44
CA GLU A 237 -7.45 -14.27 -22.29
C GLU A 237 -6.99 -12.85 -21.94
N TRP A 238 -6.89 -12.51 -20.65
CA TRP A 238 -6.37 -11.22 -20.21
C TRP A 238 -4.92 -10.99 -20.66
N GLY A 239 -4.06 -12.00 -20.51
CA GLY A 239 -2.64 -11.91 -20.89
C GLY A 239 -2.42 -11.78 -22.40
N ARG A 240 -3.32 -12.35 -23.22
CA ARG A 240 -3.26 -12.31 -24.70
C ARG A 240 -3.82 -11.03 -25.32
N LEU A 241 -4.37 -10.11 -24.54
CA LEU A 241 -4.94 -8.88 -25.09
C LEU A 241 -3.90 -8.08 -25.86
N ALA A 242 -4.29 -7.56 -27.03
CA ALA A 242 -3.40 -6.73 -27.86
C ALA A 242 -2.85 -5.50 -27.09
N ALA A 243 -3.64 -4.95 -26.15
CA ALA A 243 -3.20 -3.89 -25.26
C ALA A 243 -2.00 -4.31 -24.37
N VAL A 244 -2.00 -5.54 -23.86
CA VAL A 244 -0.88 -6.10 -23.08
C VAL A 244 0.34 -6.28 -23.99
N GLY A 245 0.14 -6.73 -25.23
CA GLY A 245 1.20 -6.77 -26.24
C GLY A 245 1.82 -5.39 -26.53
N ASP A 246 1.01 -4.34 -26.62
CA ASP A 246 1.51 -2.97 -26.79
C ASP A 246 2.31 -2.48 -25.58
N MET A 247 1.80 -2.71 -24.36
CA MET A 247 2.52 -2.32 -23.14
C MET A 247 3.88 -3.02 -23.06
N GLN A 248 3.95 -4.32 -23.33
CA GLN A 248 5.22 -5.08 -23.36
C GLN A 248 6.17 -4.59 -24.46
N ARG A 249 5.65 -4.14 -25.60
CA ARG A 249 6.48 -3.57 -26.67
C ARG A 249 7.04 -2.20 -26.29
N PHE A 250 6.24 -1.35 -25.67
CA PHE A 250 6.67 -0.01 -25.25
C PHE A 250 7.59 -0.05 -24.01
N TYR A 251 7.39 -1.03 -23.14
CA TYR A 251 8.17 -1.26 -21.93
C TYR A 251 8.47 -2.77 -21.75
N PRO A 252 9.51 -3.29 -22.43
CA PRO A 252 9.83 -4.72 -22.42
C PRO A 252 10.48 -5.22 -21.12
N ASP A 253 11.10 -4.32 -20.37
CA ASP A 253 11.94 -4.58 -19.21
C ASP A 253 11.56 -3.72 -17.99
N PRO A 254 10.26 -3.68 -17.57
CA PRO A 254 9.88 -2.92 -16.39
C PRO A 254 10.43 -3.58 -15.11
N PRO A 255 10.77 -2.78 -14.09
CA PRO A 255 11.20 -3.31 -12.80
C PRO A 255 10.08 -4.04 -12.04
N LEU A 256 8.83 -3.58 -12.19
CA LEU A 256 7.64 -4.09 -11.49
C LEU A 256 6.38 -3.65 -12.24
N VAL A 257 5.43 -4.58 -12.37
CA VAL A 257 4.10 -4.34 -12.95
C VAL A 257 3.02 -4.76 -11.94
N LEU A 258 2.24 -3.79 -11.47
CA LEU A 258 1.13 -4.04 -10.55
C LEU A 258 -0.17 -4.25 -11.33
N TRP A 259 -0.76 -5.44 -11.23
CA TRP A 259 -2.06 -5.76 -11.84
C TRP A 259 -3.18 -5.43 -10.85
N VAL A 260 -3.70 -4.22 -10.94
CA VAL A 260 -4.65 -3.64 -9.98
C VAL A 260 -6.09 -3.94 -10.39
N ASN A 261 -6.73 -4.82 -9.62
CA ASN A 261 -8.06 -5.35 -9.85
C ASN A 261 -9.07 -4.73 -8.86
N ASN A 262 -10.20 -4.25 -9.37
CA ASN A 262 -11.28 -3.69 -8.55
C ASN A 262 -11.98 -4.75 -7.68
N PHE A 263 -11.89 -6.03 -8.02
CA PHE A 263 -12.22 -7.19 -7.18
C PHE A 263 -13.63 -7.20 -6.53
N GLU A 264 -14.59 -6.60 -7.22
CA GLU A 264 -15.98 -6.41 -6.77
C GLU A 264 -17.00 -7.32 -7.48
N GLN A 265 -16.54 -8.34 -8.21
CA GLN A 265 -17.44 -9.27 -8.89
C GLN A 265 -18.26 -10.04 -7.82
N PRO A 266 -19.58 -10.22 -8.01
CA PRO A 266 -20.36 -11.06 -7.11
C PRO A 266 -19.77 -12.47 -6.99
N ARG A 267 -19.54 -12.89 -5.75
CA ARG A 267 -18.93 -14.18 -5.37
C ARG A 267 -19.82 -14.90 -4.38
N LEU A 268 -19.80 -16.24 -4.40
CA LEU A 268 -20.46 -17.05 -3.37
C LEU A 268 -19.88 -16.73 -2.00
N LEU A 269 -20.76 -16.27 -1.10
CA LEU A 269 -20.40 -16.02 0.29
C LEU A 269 -20.46 -17.35 1.04
N TRP A 270 -19.63 -17.52 2.06
CA TRP A 270 -19.61 -18.74 2.87
C TRP A 270 -20.97 -19.05 3.52
N GLY A 271 -21.71 -18.01 3.94
CA GLY A 271 -23.04 -18.15 4.54
C GLY A 271 -24.12 -18.57 3.53
N GLU A 272 -23.81 -18.52 2.25
CA GLU A 272 -24.67 -18.93 1.13
C GLU A 272 -24.16 -20.22 0.49
N ALA A 273 -23.11 -20.87 1.03
CA ALA A 273 -22.44 -21.98 0.36
C ALA A 273 -23.40 -23.10 -0.08
N GLU A 274 -24.40 -23.40 0.75
CA GLU A 274 -25.42 -24.43 0.48
C GLU A 274 -26.44 -24.05 -0.62
N THR A 275 -26.37 -22.84 -1.19
CA THR A 275 -27.10 -22.50 -2.41
C THR A 275 -26.37 -22.97 -3.66
N SER A 276 -25.09 -23.37 -3.56
CA SER A 276 -24.36 -23.99 -4.68
C SER A 276 -24.61 -25.49 -4.69
N TRP A 277 -25.07 -26.00 -5.84
CA TRP A 277 -25.22 -27.42 -6.11
C TRP A 277 -23.90 -28.18 -5.89
N ARG A 278 -22.77 -27.63 -6.34
CA ARG A 278 -21.44 -28.26 -6.18
C ARG A 278 -21.06 -28.39 -4.72
N PHE A 279 -21.30 -27.34 -3.94
CA PHE A 279 -21.03 -27.38 -2.50
C PHE A 279 -21.88 -28.44 -1.79
N VAL A 280 -23.17 -28.51 -2.12
CA VAL A 280 -24.08 -29.51 -1.54
C VAL A 280 -23.70 -30.93 -1.96
N GLU A 281 -23.31 -31.14 -3.22
CA GLU A 281 -22.86 -32.45 -3.70
C GLU A 281 -21.56 -32.90 -3.00
N ASN A 282 -20.58 -32.01 -2.88
CA ASN A 282 -19.26 -32.32 -2.32
C ASN A 282 -19.26 -32.46 -0.79
N HIS A 283 -20.03 -31.62 -0.09
CA HIS A 283 -19.92 -31.46 1.37
C HIS A 283 -21.24 -31.67 2.12
N GLY A 284 -22.38 -31.64 1.43
CA GLY A 284 -23.70 -31.75 2.05
C GLY A 284 -24.13 -30.49 2.84
N THR A 285 -25.36 -30.54 3.36
CA THR A 285 -26.02 -29.42 4.07
C THR A 285 -25.85 -29.43 5.59
N THR A 286 -24.98 -30.29 6.11
CA THR A 286 -24.67 -30.39 7.55
C THR A 286 -23.30 -29.81 7.89
N THR A 287 -22.64 -29.18 6.91
CA THR A 287 -21.32 -28.56 7.05
C THR A 287 -21.39 -27.36 8.01
N THR A 288 -20.48 -27.29 8.98
CA THR A 288 -20.47 -26.19 9.96
C THR A 288 -20.01 -24.88 9.31
N ASP A 289 -20.36 -23.74 9.91
CA ASP A 289 -19.93 -22.43 9.41
C ASP A 289 -18.41 -22.27 9.35
N GLU A 290 -17.69 -22.89 10.29
CA GLU A 290 -16.23 -22.91 10.30
C GLU A 290 -15.67 -23.69 9.09
N GLN A 291 -16.23 -24.88 8.84
CA GLN A 291 -15.87 -25.69 7.68
C GLN A 291 -16.22 -24.98 6.36
N LYS A 292 -17.40 -24.34 6.27
CA LYS A 292 -17.81 -23.52 5.11
C LYS A 292 -16.81 -22.42 4.82
N ARG A 293 -16.38 -21.65 5.82
CA ARG A 293 -15.36 -20.59 5.65
C ARG A 293 -14.04 -21.16 5.12
N GLY A 294 -13.58 -22.29 5.66
CA GLY A 294 -12.36 -22.97 5.22
C GLY A 294 -12.45 -23.45 3.77
N ILE A 295 -13.53 -24.14 3.40
CA ILE A 295 -13.77 -24.65 2.04
C ILE A 295 -13.84 -23.50 1.04
N VAL A 296 -14.67 -22.49 1.31
CA VAL A 296 -14.82 -21.33 0.42
C VAL A 296 -13.52 -20.53 0.30
N GLY A 297 -12.80 -20.33 1.41
CA GLY A 297 -11.50 -19.68 1.41
C GLY A 297 -10.47 -20.41 0.57
N GLN A 298 -10.39 -21.73 0.68
CA GLN A 298 -9.49 -22.56 -0.12
C GLN A 298 -9.87 -22.57 -1.60
N GLY A 299 -11.17 -22.61 -1.90
CA GLY A 299 -11.68 -22.50 -3.26
C GLY A 299 -11.21 -21.20 -3.94
N TRP A 300 -11.32 -20.06 -3.25
CA TRP A 300 -10.80 -18.79 -3.78
C TRP A 300 -9.29 -18.78 -3.97
N ILE A 301 -8.51 -19.37 -3.04
CA ILE A 301 -7.07 -19.53 -3.20
C ILE A 301 -6.72 -20.24 -4.51
N GLU A 302 -7.39 -21.36 -4.78
CA GLU A 302 -7.15 -22.15 -5.97
C GLU A 302 -7.56 -21.40 -7.26
N ARG A 303 -8.75 -20.81 -7.29
CA ARG A 303 -9.33 -20.22 -8.51
C ARG A 303 -8.68 -18.90 -8.91
N ASP A 304 -8.54 -17.96 -7.97
CA ASP A 304 -7.88 -16.68 -8.26
C ASP A 304 -6.37 -16.86 -8.51
N GLY A 305 -5.74 -17.81 -7.81
CA GLY A 305 -4.35 -18.20 -8.04
C GLY A 305 -4.13 -18.78 -9.44
N ALA A 306 -5.01 -19.69 -9.87
CA ALA A 306 -4.96 -20.28 -11.22
C ALA A 306 -5.20 -19.23 -12.31
N LEU A 307 -6.14 -18.31 -12.11
CA LEU A 307 -6.41 -17.22 -13.06
C LEU A 307 -5.17 -16.34 -13.24
N PHE A 308 -4.60 -15.81 -12.15
CA PHE A 308 -3.44 -14.94 -12.28
C PHE A 308 -2.21 -15.68 -12.82
N ALA A 309 -2.00 -16.94 -12.42
CA ALA A 309 -0.92 -17.77 -12.96
C ALA A 309 -1.02 -17.92 -14.47
N SER A 310 -2.22 -18.17 -15.00
CA SER A 310 -2.46 -18.27 -16.44
C SER A 310 -2.32 -16.94 -17.17
N LEU A 311 -2.77 -15.83 -16.57
CA LEU A 311 -2.50 -14.49 -17.12
C LEU A 311 -0.99 -14.26 -17.25
N ARG A 312 -0.25 -14.54 -16.17
CA ARG A 312 1.19 -14.36 -16.11
C ARG A 312 1.91 -15.22 -17.15
N ALA A 313 1.48 -16.47 -17.35
CA ALA A 313 2.08 -17.39 -18.31
C ALA A 313 2.06 -16.88 -19.77
N GLU A 314 1.13 -15.99 -20.13
CA GLU A 314 1.03 -15.39 -21.47
C GLU A 314 1.95 -14.17 -21.66
N LEU A 315 2.59 -13.69 -20.59
CA LEU A 315 3.52 -12.56 -20.64
C LEU A 315 4.91 -13.01 -21.13
N THR A 316 5.74 -12.05 -21.55
CA THR A 316 7.16 -12.27 -21.83
C THR A 316 7.90 -12.72 -20.56
N PRO A 317 9.01 -13.46 -20.67
CA PRO A 317 9.76 -13.94 -19.50
C PRO A 317 10.16 -12.83 -18.52
N GLN A 318 10.50 -11.64 -19.02
CA GLN A 318 10.80 -10.47 -18.19
C GLN A 318 9.57 -10.06 -17.37
N TRP A 319 8.42 -9.88 -18.03
CA TRP A 319 7.17 -9.49 -17.37
C TRP A 319 6.64 -10.56 -16.40
N GLN A 320 6.84 -11.84 -16.71
CA GLN A 320 6.48 -12.96 -15.82
C GLN A 320 7.15 -12.83 -14.44
N ALA A 321 8.42 -12.44 -14.40
CA ALA A 321 9.17 -12.33 -13.15
C ALA A 321 8.76 -11.13 -12.28
N VAL A 322 8.17 -10.09 -12.88
CA VAL A 322 7.95 -8.79 -12.24
C VAL A 322 6.46 -8.40 -12.15
N SER A 323 5.55 -9.29 -12.55
CA SER A 323 4.11 -9.04 -12.50
C SER A 323 3.49 -9.61 -11.22
N ILE A 324 2.86 -8.75 -10.43
CA ILE A 324 2.14 -9.16 -9.20
C ILE A 324 0.69 -8.66 -9.20
N PRO A 325 -0.26 -9.42 -8.63
CA PRO A 325 -1.66 -9.02 -8.55
C PRO A 325 -1.91 -8.20 -7.30
N VAL A 326 -2.65 -7.10 -7.43
CA VAL A 326 -3.13 -6.28 -6.33
C VAL A 326 -4.65 -6.17 -6.43
N CYS A 327 -5.37 -6.62 -5.40
CA CYS A 327 -6.82 -6.69 -5.43
C CYS A 327 -7.45 -5.82 -4.34
N TYR A 328 -8.35 -4.94 -4.76
CA TYR A 328 -9.14 -4.10 -3.86
C TYR A 328 -9.92 -4.95 -2.87
N THR A 329 -9.88 -4.58 -1.58
CA THR A 329 -10.52 -5.29 -0.45
C THR A 329 -10.01 -6.71 -0.12
N ALA A 330 -9.13 -7.30 -0.94
CA ALA A 330 -8.61 -8.66 -0.76
C ALA A 330 -7.47 -8.72 0.29
N PHE A 331 -7.79 -8.42 1.54
CA PHE A 331 -6.84 -8.51 2.66
C PHE A 331 -7.48 -9.09 3.91
N GLY A 332 -8.68 -8.61 4.23
CA GLY A 332 -9.39 -8.91 5.47
C GLY A 332 -10.46 -7.86 5.70
N ARG A 333 -11.48 -8.19 6.51
CA ARG A 333 -12.59 -7.26 6.72
C ARG A 333 -12.17 -6.18 7.72
N GLY A 334 -11.84 -4.99 7.22
CA GLY A 334 -11.33 -3.89 8.04
C GLY A 334 -12.29 -3.39 9.14
N LYS A 335 -13.61 -3.61 9.00
CA LYS A 335 -14.60 -3.25 10.02
C LYS A 335 -14.75 -4.30 11.15
N TYR A 336 -13.66 -5.00 11.47
CA TYR A 336 -13.63 -6.06 12.47
C TYR A 336 -14.14 -5.57 13.83
N GLY A 337 -15.12 -6.29 14.39
CA GLY A 337 -15.68 -5.98 15.70
C GLY A 337 -16.75 -4.86 15.73
N SER A 338 -17.09 -4.23 14.60
CA SER A 338 -17.85 -2.97 14.62
C SER A 338 -19.37 -3.13 14.76
N TRP A 339 -19.94 -4.29 14.39
CA TRP A 339 -21.34 -4.68 14.67
C TRP A 339 -21.47 -6.20 14.63
N SER A 340 -22.52 -6.80 15.20
CA SER A 340 -22.67 -8.26 15.30
C SER A 340 -22.64 -9.03 13.97
N GLY A 341 -22.93 -8.42 12.83
CA GLY A 341 -22.90 -9.07 11.52
C GLY A 341 -21.61 -8.84 10.73
N TRP A 342 -20.55 -8.30 11.33
CA TRP A 342 -19.29 -8.01 10.62
C TRP A 342 -18.61 -9.27 10.09
N ASP A 343 -18.92 -10.46 10.58
CA ASP A 343 -18.27 -11.71 10.22
C ASP A 343 -18.94 -12.44 9.03
N SER A 344 -20.16 -12.05 8.67
CA SER A 344 -20.96 -12.59 7.54
C SER A 344 -20.26 -12.65 6.16
N ARG A 345 -19.20 -11.87 5.98
CA ARG A 345 -18.37 -11.83 4.75
C ARG A 345 -16.88 -12.07 5.03
N SER A 346 -16.55 -12.46 6.25
CA SER A 346 -15.19 -12.82 6.65
C SER A 346 -14.97 -14.32 6.42
N LEU A 347 -13.77 -14.67 5.98
CA LEU A 347 -13.33 -16.05 5.76
C LEU A 347 -12.32 -16.48 6.85
N HIS A 348 -12.48 -15.94 8.06
CA HIS A 348 -11.61 -16.30 9.18
C HIS A 348 -11.81 -17.78 9.56
N GLN A 349 -10.73 -18.39 10.01
CA GLN A 349 -10.67 -19.73 10.58
C GLN A 349 -9.67 -19.72 11.75
N PRO A 350 -9.66 -20.73 12.63
CA PRO A 350 -8.65 -20.80 13.68
C PRO A 350 -7.23 -20.67 13.10
N GLY A 351 -6.45 -19.73 13.63
CA GLY A 351 -5.08 -19.47 13.20
C GLY A 351 -4.93 -18.77 11.84
N ARG A 352 -6.01 -18.35 11.17
CA ARG A 352 -5.95 -17.48 9.99
C ARG A 352 -7.15 -16.54 9.89
N PHE A 353 -6.92 -15.24 9.96
CA PHE A 353 -7.97 -14.21 9.85
C PHE A 353 -8.49 -14.05 8.41
N SER A 354 -7.62 -14.19 7.41
CA SER A 354 -8.02 -14.08 6.00
C SER A 354 -7.17 -14.94 5.05
N PRO A 355 -7.77 -15.55 4.02
CA PRO A 355 -7.02 -16.31 3.01
C PRO A 355 -6.38 -15.44 1.94
N TRP A 356 -6.83 -14.18 1.77
CA TRP A 356 -6.45 -13.36 0.63
C TRP A 356 -4.94 -13.11 0.45
N PRO A 357 -4.16 -12.87 1.53
CA PRO A 357 -2.71 -12.69 1.40
C PRO A 357 -1.96 -13.88 0.75
N LEU A 358 -2.56 -15.07 0.69
CA LEU A 358 -1.96 -16.25 0.03
C LEU A 358 -2.11 -16.27 -1.49
N VAL A 359 -2.91 -15.35 -2.04
CA VAL A 359 -3.34 -15.39 -3.45
C VAL A 359 -3.00 -14.10 -4.16
N VAL A 360 -3.29 -12.99 -3.50
CA VAL A 360 -3.22 -11.65 -4.05
C VAL A 360 -2.68 -10.70 -3.01
N ASN A 361 -2.08 -9.61 -3.48
CA ASN A 361 -1.71 -8.52 -2.62
C ASN A 361 -2.95 -7.67 -2.34
N GLY A 362 -3.22 -7.37 -1.08
CA GLY A 362 -4.43 -6.66 -0.68
C GLY A 362 -4.30 -5.14 -0.80
N SER A 363 -5.40 -4.48 -1.19
CA SER A 363 -5.56 -3.02 -1.12
C SER A 363 -6.87 -2.69 -0.38
N PRO A 364 -6.89 -2.75 0.97
CA PRO A 364 -8.10 -2.46 1.73
C PRO A 364 -8.49 -0.99 1.63
N SER A 365 -9.76 -0.70 1.90
CA SER A 365 -10.34 0.63 1.76
C SER A 365 -10.14 1.48 3.03
N TYR A 366 -9.39 2.56 2.89
CA TYR A 366 -9.32 3.66 3.86
C TYR A 366 -10.26 4.79 3.41
N TYR A 367 -11.58 4.53 3.48
CA TYR A 367 -12.59 5.30 2.76
C TYR A 367 -13.57 6.03 3.67
N VAL A 368 -13.72 7.33 3.46
CA VAL A 368 -14.97 8.05 3.75
C VAL A 368 -15.83 7.95 2.49
N PHE A 369 -16.78 7.02 2.45
CA PHE A 369 -17.56 6.77 1.22
C PHE A 369 -18.39 7.98 0.77
N GLY A 370 -18.72 8.06 -0.51
CA GLY A 370 -19.41 9.22 -1.10
C GLY A 370 -20.83 9.46 -0.56
N ASP A 371 -21.65 8.42 -0.46
CA ASP A 371 -23.06 8.55 -0.10
C ASP A 371 -23.28 8.54 1.43
N PRO A 372 -23.59 9.70 2.05
CA PRO A 372 -23.84 9.79 3.50
C PRO A 372 -25.15 9.12 3.94
N SER A 373 -26.05 8.79 3.02
CA SER A 373 -27.32 8.11 3.35
C SER A 373 -27.08 6.62 3.64
N VAL A 374 -26.18 5.99 2.89
CA VAL A 374 -25.79 4.57 3.02
C VAL A 374 -24.60 4.40 3.96
N HIS A 375 -23.61 5.30 3.87
CA HIS A 375 -22.35 5.19 4.60
C HIS A 375 -22.23 6.30 5.63
N LYS A 376 -22.10 5.92 6.90
CA LYS A 376 -22.05 6.83 8.07
C LYS A 376 -20.64 7.09 8.56
N GLU A 377 -19.64 6.60 7.86
CA GLU A 377 -18.24 6.83 8.15
C GLU A 377 -17.90 8.30 7.96
N THR A 378 -17.13 8.85 8.88
CA THR A 378 -16.55 10.19 8.79
C THR A 378 -15.10 10.14 9.24
N ASP A 379 -14.33 11.19 8.98
CA ASP A 379 -12.96 11.34 9.45
C ASP A 379 -12.87 11.96 10.87
N TYR A 380 -13.99 12.25 11.52
CA TYR A 380 -14.04 12.94 12.82
C TYR A 380 -14.88 12.23 13.89
N GLN A 381 -15.41 11.04 13.59
CA GLN A 381 -16.18 10.23 14.56
C GLN A 381 -15.52 8.87 14.76
N ALA A 382 -15.85 8.15 15.83
CA ALA A 382 -15.27 6.83 16.10
C ALA A 382 -15.55 5.81 14.97
N ASN A 383 -16.68 5.92 14.26
CA ASN A 383 -16.88 5.19 13.01
C ASN A 383 -16.11 5.87 11.86
N SER A 384 -14.82 5.56 11.77
CA SER A 384 -13.92 6.18 10.79
C SER A 384 -12.93 5.20 10.16
N PRO A 385 -12.31 5.56 9.03
CA PRO A 385 -11.19 4.81 8.47
C PRO A 385 -9.99 4.68 9.43
N GLN A 386 -9.78 5.64 10.34
CA GLN A 386 -8.76 5.62 11.38
C GLN A 386 -8.97 4.42 12.32
N ALA A 387 -10.22 4.19 12.73
CA ALA A 387 -10.63 3.03 13.52
C ALA A 387 -10.48 1.71 12.74
N VAL A 388 -10.83 1.72 11.45
CA VAL A 388 -10.58 0.58 10.54
C VAL A 388 -9.10 0.21 10.53
N ALA A 389 -8.23 1.19 10.27
CA ALA A 389 -6.80 0.98 10.11
C ALA A 389 -6.11 0.49 11.39
N SER A 390 -6.63 0.86 12.56
CA SER A 390 -6.15 0.33 13.85
C SER A 390 -6.28 -1.21 13.93
N ASN A 391 -7.27 -1.81 13.27
CA ASN A 391 -7.43 -3.27 13.22
C ASN A 391 -6.53 -3.96 12.19
N TRP A 392 -5.82 -3.24 11.32
CA TRP A 392 -4.98 -3.89 10.29
C TRP A 392 -3.68 -4.49 10.84
N GLN A 393 -3.17 -4.01 11.98
CA GLN A 393 -1.82 -4.39 12.43
C GLN A 393 -1.67 -5.89 12.66
N PHE A 394 -2.57 -6.51 13.44
CA PHE A 394 -2.50 -7.95 13.67
C PHE A 394 -2.73 -8.76 12.39
N MET A 395 -3.58 -8.26 11.48
CA MET A 395 -3.84 -8.88 10.18
C MET A 395 -2.58 -8.83 9.31
N LEU A 396 -1.81 -7.73 9.37
CA LEU A 396 -0.56 -7.56 8.65
C LEU A 396 0.54 -8.46 9.21
N ASP A 397 0.64 -8.55 10.53
CA ASP A 397 1.62 -9.43 11.18
C ASP A 397 1.37 -10.91 10.82
N GLU A 398 0.12 -11.32 10.68
CA GLU A 398 -0.24 -12.63 10.15
C GLU A 398 0.08 -12.75 8.66
N ALA A 399 -0.33 -11.76 7.86
CA ALA A 399 -0.13 -11.79 6.41
C ALA A 399 1.36 -11.86 6.02
N PHE A 400 2.25 -11.13 6.71
CA PHE A 400 3.70 -11.22 6.50
C PHE A 400 4.30 -12.56 6.97
N ARG A 401 3.65 -13.25 7.90
CA ARG A 401 4.06 -14.60 8.30
C ARG A 401 3.72 -15.62 7.23
N ASP A 402 2.53 -15.50 6.64
CA ASP A 402 2.02 -16.40 5.61
C ASP A 402 2.59 -16.10 4.21
N ALA A 403 2.85 -14.82 3.91
CA ALA A 403 3.43 -14.33 2.65
C ALA A 403 4.48 -13.23 2.94
N PRO A 404 5.75 -13.60 3.20
CA PRO A 404 6.80 -12.64 3.55
C PRO A 404 7.07 -11.55 2.49
N ASP A 405 6.77 -11.85 1.22
CA ASP A 405 6.91 -10.97 0.07
C ASP A 405 5.67 -10.14 -0.23
N LEU A 406 4.63 -10.19 0.62
CA LEU A 406 3.39 -9.44 0.45
C LEU A 406 3.66 -7.96 0.14
N PHE A 407 3.14 -7.51 -0.99
CA PHE A 407 3.13 -6.11 -1.39
C PHE A 407 1.96 -5.41 -0.69
N TRP A 408 2.25 -4.71 0.40
CA TRP A 408 1.21 -4.02 1.15
C TRP A 408 0.93 -2.61 0.59
N GLU A 409 -0.30 -2.40 0.12
CA GLU A 409 -0.85 -1.09 -0.22
C GLU A 409 -2.22 -0.89 0.43
N PHE A 410 -2.76 0.34 0.41
CA PHE A 410 -4.18 0.57 0.67
C PHE A 410 -4.76 1.59 -0.30
N SER A 411 -6.07 1.50 -0.51
CA SER A 411 -6.81 2.46 -1.32
C SER A 411 -7.40 3.56 -0.44
N LEU A 412 -7.28 4.81 -0.86
CA LEU A 412 -7.71 6.01 -0.16
C LEU A 412 -8.88 6.68 -0.88
N TYR A 413 -9.93 7.07 -0.16
CA TYR A 413 -11.02 7.88 -0.71
C TYR A 413 -11.65 8.77 0.36
N ASP A 414 -11.86 10.04 0.02
CA ASP A 414 -12.53 11.04 0.86
C ASP A 414 -14.02 11.22 0.52
N GLY A 415 -14.55 10.43 -0.41
CA GLY A 415 -15.95 10.46 -0.82
C GLY A 415 -16.25 11.47 -1.94
N GLY A 416 -15.24 12.19 -2.41
CA GLY A 416 -15.31 13.14 -3.51
C GLY A 416 -16.41 14.20 -3.33
N THR A 417 -16.90 14.75 -4.44
CA THR A 417 -17.89 15.83 -4.47
C THR A 417 -19.12 15.54 -3.58
N GLN A 418 -19.63 14.31 -3.58
CA GLN A 418 -20.84 13.98 -2.83
C GLN A 418 -20.62 14.16 -1.33
N ARG A 419 -19.50 13.62 -0.80
CA ARG A 419 -19.17 13.73 0.61
C ARG A 419 -18.73 15.15 0.99
N HIS A 420 -17.94 15.82 0.15
CA HIS A 420 -17.55 17.22 0.36
C HIS A 420 -18.77 18.15 0.44
N ASN A 421 -19.76 17.95 -0.45
CA ASN A 421 -21.02 18.68 -0.41
C ASN A 421 -21.82 18.38 0.85
N TRP A 422 -21.84 17.13 1.32
CA TRP A 422 -22.49 16.79 2.58
C TRP A 422 -21.81 17.49 3.76
N TYR A 423 -20.47 17.50 3.83
CA TYR A 423 -19.75 18.27 4.84
C TYR A 423 -20.13 19.75 4.79
N ARG A 424 -20.10 20.35 3.60
CA ARG A 424 -20.34 21.78 3.41
C ARG A 424 -21.77 22.21 3.72
N TYR A 425 -22.74 21.51 3.17
CA TYR A 425 -24.13 21.96 3.13
C TYR A 425 -25.01 21.32 4.22
N VAL A 426 -24.61 20.16 4.75
CA VAL A 426 -25.37 19.47 5.81
C VAL A 426 -24.67 19.59 7.16
N GLN A 427 -23.36 19.34 7.22
CA GLN A 427 -22.61 19.43 8.48
C GLN A 427 -22.09 20.84 8.77
N HIS A 428 -22.18 21.77 7.81
CA HIS A 428 -21.59 23.11 7.90
C HIS A 428 -20.09 23.09 8.24
N GLN A 429 -19.38 22.07 7.76
CA GLN A 429 -17.95 21.86 7.93
C GLN A 429 -17.20 22.13 6.62
N ILE A 430 -15.95 22.55 6.75
CA ILE A 430 -15.01 22.64 5.62
C ILE A 430 -14.19 21.34 5.60
N TYR A 431 -14.17 20.69 4.43
CA TYR A 431 -13.24 19.63 4.09
C TYR A 431 -12.33 20.19 3.00
N ASP A 432 -11.14 20.60 3.41
CA ASP A 432 -10.10 21.23 2.58
C ASP A 432 -8.91 20.28 2.43
N GLU A 433 -7.94 20.68 1.62
CA GLU A 433 -6.72 19.91 1.35
C GLU A 433 -5.88 19.68 2.60
N ALA A 434 -5.91 20.61 3.56
CA ALA A 434 -5.22 20.45 4.83
C ALA A 434 -5.85 19.32 5.65
N ARG A 435 -7.17 19.32 5.83
CA ARG A 435 -7.92 18.24 6.51
C ARG A 435 -7.73 16.91 5.80
N TYR A 436 -7.75 16.90 4.48
CA TYR A 436 -7.44 15.71 3.71
C TYR A 436 -6.01 15.21 3.99
N LYS A 437 -5.00 16.08 3.99
CA LYS A 437 -3.61 15.73 4.29
C LYS A 437 -3.45 15.11 5.68
N GLY A 438 -4.15 15.63 6.69
CA GLY A 438 -4.14 15.04 8.04
C GLY A 438 -4.75 13.64 8.06
N PHE A 439 -5.89 13.46 7.38
CA PHE A 439 -6.52 12.15 7.18
C PHE A 439 -5.60 11.15 6.47
N VAL A 440 -4.91 11.58 5.41
CA VAL A 440 -3.91 10.78 4.68
C VAL A 440 -2.73 10.41 5.58
N ARG A 441 -2.10 11.38 6.26
CA ARG A 441 -0.97 11.15 7.16
C ARG A 441 -1.34 10.14 8.24
N TYR A 442 -2.53 10.24 8.84
CA TYR A 442 -2.96 9.27 9.83
C TYR A 442 -2.98 7.84 9.27
N GLY A 443 -3.58 7.64 8.09
CA GLY A 443 -3.59 6.34 7.42
C GLY A 443 -2.19 5.84 7.06
N LEU A 444 -1.31 6.72 6.55
CA LEU A 444 0.07 6.40 6.24
C LEU A 444 0.86 5.94 7.46
N TRP A 445 0.80 6.66 8.58
CA TRP A 445 1.57 6.32 9.78
C TRP A 445 0.97 5.15 10.57
N MET A 446 -0.35 4.93 10.46
CA MET A 446 -1.00 3.74 10.99
C MET A 446 -0.62 2.49 10.18
N ALA A 447 -0.73 2.51 8.86
CA ALA A 447 -0.59 1.28 8.05
C ALA A 447 0.82 1.07 7.47
N ARG A 448 1.62 2.14 7.36
CA ARG A 448 2.93 2.21 6.70
C ARG A 448 3.02 1.38 5.42
N PRO A 449 2.17 1.67 4.42
CA PRO A 449 2.14 0.92 3.18
C PRO A 449 3.33 1.25 2.29
N ARG A 450 3.67 0.31 1.40
CA ARG A 450 4.62 0.57 0.32
C ARG A 450 4.00 1.48 -0.75
N LEU A 451 2.69 1.35 -0.98
CA LEU A 451 1.96 2.21 -1.90
C LEU A 451 0.63 2.70 -1.27
N VAL A 452 0.29 3.96 -1.52
CA VAL A 452 -1.05 4.51 -1.22
C VAL A 452 -1.72 4.91 -2.54
N ARG A 453 -2.94 4.41 -2.77
CA ARG A 453 -3.64 4.59 -4.04
C ARG A 453 -4.88 5.45 -3.87
N GLU A 454 -4.88 6.67 -4.41
CA GLU A 454 -6.06 7.53 -4.36
C GLU A 454 -7.13 7.05 -5.34
N PHE A 455 -8.36 6.96 -4.85
CA PHE A 455 -9.52 6.60 -5.64
C PHE A 455 -10.27 7.84 -6.12
N ARG A 456 -10.46 7.87 -7.44
CA ARG A 456 -11.45 8.68 -8.14
C ARG A 456 -12.12 7.79 -9.18
N LEU A 457 -13.40 8.04 -9.45
CA LEU A 457 -14.10 7.34 -10.52
C LEU A 457 -13.42 7.62 -11.85
N SER A 458 -13.47 6.66 -12.78
CA SER A 458 -12.93 6.84 -14.13
C SER A 458 -13.59 7.97 -14.92
N SER A 459 -14.76 8.44 -14.47
CA SER A 459 -15.52 9.55 -15.07
C SER A 459 -15.37 10.87 -14.31
N GLN A 460 -14.54 10.92 -13.27
CA GLN A 460 -14.25 12.17 -12.57
C GLN A 460 -13.13 12.92 -13.27
N GLU A 461 -13.36 14.22 -13.47
CA GLU A 461 -12.34 15.15 -13.94
C GLU A 461 -11.27 15.35 -12.88
N ARG A 462 -10.01 15.53 -13.30
CA ARG A 462 -8.87 15.80 -12.43
C ARG A 462 -8.95 17.17 -11.77
N ALA A 463 -9.33 18.20 -12.51
CA ALA A 463 -9.20 19.60 -12.09
C ALA A 463 -9.78 19.91 -10.68
N PRO A 464 -10.96 19.40 -10.27
CA PRO A 464 -11.51 19.67 -8.94
C PRO A 464 -10.74 19.01 -7.77
N TYR A 465 -9.88 18.03 -8.06
CA TYR A 465 -9.19 17.21 -7.06
C TYR A 465 -7.67 17.28 -7.18
N GLU A 466 -7.14 18.10 -8.09
CA GLU A 466 -5.71 18.23 -8.31
C GLU A 466 -4.97 18.67 -7.04
N SER A 467 -5.52 19.63 -6.30
CA SER A 467 -4.96 20.08 -5.02
C SER A 467 -4.98 19.00 -3.94
N TYR A 468 -5.98 18.12 -3.95
CA TYR A 468 -6.06 16.96 -3.04
C TYR A 468 -5.00 15.91 -3.40
N TRP A 469 -4.83 15.63 -4.69
CA TRP A 469 -3.76 14.75 -5.17
C TRP A 469 -2.38 15.25 -4.72
N PHE A 470 -2.10 16.54 -4.85
CA PHE A 470 -0.83 17.11 -4.36
C PHE A 470 -0.71 17.08 -2.83
N ALA A 471 -1.80 17.21 -2.09
CA ALA A 471 -1.77 17.04 -0.63
C ALA A 471 -1.37 15.60 -0.22
N LEU A 472 -1.79 14.58 -0.99
CA LEU A 472 -1.31 13.21 -0.85
C LEU A 472 0.18 13.09 -1.22
N LEU A 473 0.57 13.63 -2.38
CA LEU A 473 1.97 13.58 -2.84
C LEU A 473 2.93 14.25 -1.86
N ASP A 474 2.55 15.39 -1.27
CA ASP A 474 3.34 16.06 -0.24
C ASP A 474 3.46 15.21 1.02
N ALA A 475 2.39 14.54 1.46
CA ALA A 475 2.43 13.66 2.64
C ALA A 475 3.38 12.46 2.42
N VAL A 476 3.45 11.94 1.19
CA VAL A 476 4.41 10.90 0.79
C VAL A 476 5.83 11.46 0.78
N ARG A 477 6.04 12.61 0.11
CA ARG A 477 7.36 13.25 -0.04
C ARG A 477 8.00 13.57 1.32
N GLU A 478 7.23 14.02 2.29
CA GLU A 478 7.72 14.29 3.66
C GLU A 478 8.42 13.09 4.30
N VAL A 479 7.93 11.88 4.05
CA VAL A 479 8.53 10.65 4.60
C VAL A 479 9.89 10.34 3.93
N HIS A 480 10.08 10.76 2.68
CA HIS A 480 11.35 10.60 1.97
C HIS A 480 12.38 11.67 2.34
N GLU A 481 11.93 12.92 2.48
CA GLU A 481 12.80 14.10 2.61
C GLU A 481 13.16 14.45 4.07
N ASP A 482 12.27 14.20 5.04
CA ASP A 482 12.56 14.47 6.44
C ASP A 482 13.35 13.29 7.06
N PRO A 483 14.60 13.48 7.52
CA PRO A 483 15.43 12.40 8.03
C PRO A 483 14.85 11.68 9.24
N ASP A 484 14.17 12.41 10.13
CA ASP A 484 13.55 11.82 11.32
C ASP A 484 12.32 11.01 10.94
N LEU A 485 11.44 11.56 10.07
CA LEU A 485 10.29 10.81 9.58
C LEU A 485 10.72 9.55 8.81
N ARG A 486 11.72 9.66 7.94
CA ARG A 486 12.31 8.51 7.24
C ARG A 486 12.78 7.45 8.23
N ARG A 487 13.54 7.84 9.26
CA ARG A 487 14.06 6.95 10.30
C ARG A 487 12.95 6.22 11.07
N PHE A 488 11.93 6.95 11.54
CA PHE A 488 10.77 6.37 12.22
C PHE A 488 9.91 5.50 11.31
N TRP A 489 9.74 5.87 10.05
CA TRP A 489 9.02 5.05 9.09
C TRP A 489 9.67 3.67 8.94
N ARG A 490 10.99 3.67 8.71
CA ARG A 490 11.79 2.45 8.51
C ARG A 490 11.72 1.51 9.69
N ARG A 491 11.90 2.03 10.91
CA ARG A 491 12.26 1.21 12.09
C ARG A 491 11.30 1.36 13.27
N GLY A 492 10.43 2.35 13.25
CA GLY A 492 9.52 2.62 14.35
C GLY A 492 8.56 1.46 14.57
N ARG A 493 8.16 1.26 15.82
CA ARG A 493 7.09 0.33 16.18
C ARG A 493 5.89 1.14 16.64
N LEU A 494 4.71 0.85 16.10
CA LEU A 494 3.49 1.51 16.58
C LEU A 494 3.30 1.25 18.09
N VAL A 495 2.93 2.30 18.80
CA VAL A 495 2.68 2.26 20.24
C VAL A 495 1.24 1.79 20.46
N LEU A 496 1.09 0.61 21.07
CA LEU A 496 -0.20 0.07 21.48
C LEU A 496 -0.76 0.90 22.63
N ASN A 497 -2.03 1.32 22.53
CA ASN A 497 -2.80 1.85 23.65
C ASN A 497 -3.58 0.71 24.32
N ASP A 498 -2.94 0.08 25.30
CA ASP A 498 -3.49 -1.04 26.07
C ASP A 498 -4.31 -0.62 27.31
N ALA A 499 -4.40 0.68 27.60
CA ALA A 499 -5.23 1.21 28.67
C ALA A 499 -6.73 0.95 28.40
N HIS A 500 -7.10 0.79 27.12
CA HIS A 500 -8.47 0.57 26.69
C HIS A 500 -8.54 -0.43 25.54
N PRO A 501 -9.61 -1.27 25.51
CA PRO A 501 -9.91 -2.07 24.34
C PRO A 501 -10.17 -1.18 23.12
N HIS A 502 -10.03 -1.76 21.93
CA HIS A 502 -10.50 -1.09 20.70
C HIS A 502 -12.01 -0.81 20.84
N HIS A 503 -12.54 0.33 20.41
CA HIS A 503 -13.95 0.66 20.69
C HIS A 503 -14.96 -0.23 19.92
N TRP A 504 -14.50 -0.98 18.93
CA TRP A 504 -15.26 -2.04 18.25
C TRP A 504 -15.03 -3.41 18.91
N GLN A 505 -16.04 -3.91 19.63
CA GLN A 505 -15.97 -5.12 20.47
C GLN A 505 -17.07 -6.16 20.16
N SER A 506 -17.83 -6.00 19.08
CA SER A 506 -18.94 -6.90 18.74
C SER A 506 -18.45 -8.17 18.05
N ASN A 507 -18.83 -9.35 18.53
CA ASN A 507 -18.55 -10.65 17.89
C ASN A 507 -17.08 -10.84 17.52
N LEU A 508 -16.15 -10.59 18.45
CA LEU A 508 -14.74 -10.85 18.20
C LEU A 508 -14.49 -12.35 18.04
N VAL A 509 -13.56 -12.71 17.16
CA VAL A 509 -13.16 -14.10 16.91
C VAL A 509 -12.13 -14.51 17.97
N PRO A 510 -12.28 -15.69 18.60
CA PRO A 510 -11.23 -16.24 19.45
C PRO A 510 -9.87 -16.31 18.73
N GLY A 511 -8.79 -15.95 19.41
CA GLY A 511 -7.46 -15.77 18.81
C GLY A 511 -7.18 -14.35 18.30
N TYR A 512 -8.22 -13.51 18.20
CA TYR A 512 -8.12 -12.13 17.70
C TYR A 512 -8.84 -11.11 18.60
N THR A 513 -8.94 -11.41 19.90
CA THR A 513 -9.44 -10.45 20.90
C THR A 513 -8.34 -9.47 21.34
N ASP A 514 -8.69 -8.38 22.01
CA ASP A 514 -7.70 -7.40 22.52
C ASP A 514 -6.74 -8.00 23.56
N ALA A 515 -7.10 -9.12 24.18
CA ALA A 515 -6.22 -9.84 25.11
C ALA A 515 -5.17 -10.70 24.39
N GLU A 516 -5.40 -11.01 23.11
CA GLU A 516 -4.57 -11.93 22.32
C GLU A 516 -3.74 -11.18 21.28
N VAL A 517 -4.25 -10.07 20.75
CA VAL A 517 -3.58 -9.26 19.72
C VAL A 517 -3.74 -7.76 19.99
N GLY A 518 -2.77 -6.96 19.54
CA GLY A 518 -2.85 -5.50 19.61
C GLY A 518 -3.80 -4.94 18.55
N ARG A 519 -4.89 -4.28 18.99
CA ARG A 519 -5.90 -3.71 18.10
C ARG A 519 -6.11 -2.21 18.23
N ASN A 520 -5.72 -1.60 19.35
CA ASN A 520 -5.99 -0.19 19.64
C ASN A 520 -4.70 0.63 19.62
N PHE A 521 -4.48 1.37 18.54
CA PHE A 521 -3.32 2.26 18.39
C PHE A 521 -3.71 3.74 18.42
N ILE A 522 -4.98 4.03 18.77
CA ILE A 522 -5.50 5.39 18.94
C ILE A 522 -5.18 5.84 20.36
N LEU A 523 -4.32 6.86 20.49
CA LEU A 523 -3.90 7.40 21.79
C LEU A 523 -5.01 8.21 22.46
N ASP A 524 -4.94 8.30 23.79
CA ASP A 524 -5.86 9.13 24.56
C ASP A 524 -5.40 10.58 24.55
N ALA A 525 -6.36 11.47 24.30
CA ALA A 525 -6.20 12.91 24.38
C ALA A 525 -7.28 13.46 25.32
N ASP A 526 -6.92 14.39 26.20
CA ASP A 526 -7.83 14.99 27.19
C ASP A 526 -9.04 15.72 26.57
N VAL A 527 -8.89 16.22 25.35
CA VAL A 527 -9.98 16.84 24.56
C VAL A 527 -10.96 15.83 23.94
N ASN A 528 -10.61 14.54 23.90
CA ASN A 528 -11.51 13.50 23.40
C ASN A 528 -12.53 13.09 24.47
N PRO A 529 -13.76 12.69 24.08
CA PRO A 529 -14.74 12.18 25.03
C PRO A 529 -14.24 10.94 25.79
N PRO A 530 -14.69 10.70 27.03
CA PRO A 530 -14.36 9.49 27.75
C PRO A 530 -14.86 8.25 26.99
N ARG A 531 -14.09 7.16 27.05
CA ARG A 531 -14.46 5.85 26.50
C ARG A 531 -15.49 5.15 27.40
N PRO A 532 -16.27 4.18 26.88
CA PRO A 532 -16.26 3.66 25.50
C PRO A 532 -16.92 4.62 24.51
N TRP A 533 -16.44 4.61 23.27
CA TRP A 533 -17.02 5.40 22.18
C TRP A 533 -18.10 4.62 21.44
N SER A 534 -19.17 5.33 21.10
CA SER A 534 -20.17 4.87 20.13
C SER A 534 -19.73 5.25 18.71
N SER A 535 -20.34 4.66 17.68
CA SER A 535 -20.03 4.97 16.27
C SER A 535 -20.15 6.46 15.92
N THR A 536 -21.02 7.21 16.61
CA THR A 536 -21.26 8.65 16.37
C THR A 536 -20.46 9.57 17.30
N THR A 537 -19.69 9.00 18.23
CA THR A 537 -18.86 9.81 19.14
C THR A 537 -17.85 10.60 18.34
N GLU A 538 -17.89 11.93 18.45
CA GLU A 538 -16.90 12.82 17.84
C GLU A 538 -15.54 12.67 18.53
N ILE A 539 -14.49 12.56 17.71
CA ILE A 539 -13.09 12.46 18.13
C ILE A 539 -12.43 13.78 17.74
N ALA A 540 -12.11 14.59 18.74
CA ALA A 540 -11.57 15.93 18.55
C ALA A 540 -10.13 15.90 18.02
N VAL A 541 -9.33 14.94 18.49
CA VAL A 541 -7.94 14.72 18.09
C VAL A 541 -7.72 13.24 17.79
N TRP A 542 -7.24 12.96 16.58
CA TRP A 542 -6.69 11.66 16.23
C TRP A 542 -5.18 11.69 16.48
N ALA A 543 -4.70 10.82 17.36
CA ALA A 543 -3.30 10.70 17.70
C ALA A 543 -2.83 9.24 17.63
N LEU A 544 -1.60 9.04 17.18
CA LEU A 544 -0.85 7.77 17.20
C LEU A 544 0.63 8.08 17.50
N ALA A 545 1.39 7.09 17.95
CA ALA A 545 2.83 7.24 18.11
C ALA A 545 3.59 6.02 17.60
N LEU A 546 4.85 6.26 17.21
CA LEU A 546 5.84 5.22 16.95
C LEU A 546 6.99 5.35 17.95
N GLU A 547 7.50 4.22 18.42
CA GLU A 547 8.66 4.11 19.31
C GLU A 547 9.88 3.60 18.52
N LEU A 548 11.05 4.16 18.80
CA LEU A 548 12.35 3.71 18.33
C LEU A 548 13.27 3.43 19.52
N GLY A 549 14.22 2.51 19.29
CA GLY A 549 15.27 2.19 20.26
C GLY A 549 14.81 1.24 21.37
N SER A 550 15.51 1.28 22.49
CA SER A 550 15.24 0.46 23.67
C SER A 550 15.71 1.23 24.91
N PRO A 551 15.15 0.97 26.10
CA PRO A 551 15.56 1.68 27.30
C PRO A 551 17.08 1.57 27.54
N PRO A 552 17.77 2.64 27.95
CA PRO A 552 17.25 3.98 28.28
C PRO A 552 17.30 4.98 27.11
N ALA A 553 17.51 4.52 25.87
CA ALA A 553 17.69 5.36 24.68
C ALA A 553 16.49 5.23 23.73
N ARG A 554 15.29 5.45 24.25
CA ARG A 554 14.06 5.44 23.45
C ARG A 554 13.73 6.81 22.90
N GLU A 555 13.15 6.81 21.71
CA GLU A 555 12.57 8.00 21.08
C GLU A 555 11.12 7.69 20.66
N TRP A 556 10.24 8.69 20.74
CA TRP A 556 8.85 8.58 20.31
C TRP A 556 8.53 9.65 19.27
N LEU A 557 7.96 9.23 18.15
CA LEU A 557 7.34 10.12 17.16
C LEU A 557 5.83 10.12 17.39
N LEU A 558 5.29 11.24 17.86
CA LEU A 558 3.86 11.49 17.94
C LEU A 558 3.38 12.12 16.64
N PHE A 559 2.32 11.59 16.05
CA PHE A 559 1.52 12.30 15.05
C PHE A 559 0.13 12.57 15.63
N ALA A 560 -0.32 13.82 15.53
CA ALA A 560 -1.68 14.20 15.90
C ALA A 560 -2.26 15.24 14.96
N TYR A 561 -3.57 15.13 14.69
CA TYR A 561 -4.31 16.13 13.95
C TYR A 561 -5.75 16.26 14.44
N ALA A 562 -6.32 17.45 14.27
CA ALA A 562 -7.70 17.75 14.63
C ALA A 562 -8.53 18.00 13.36
N PRO A 563 -9.55 17.18 13.04
CA PRO A 563 -10.31 17.36 11.80
C PRO A 563 -11.12 18.66 11.73
N LEU A 564 -11.59 19.16 12.87
CA LEU A 564 -12.61 20.21 12.91
C LEU A 564 -12.10 21.59 13.33
N ALA A 565 -11.17 21.67 14.27
CA ALA A 565 -10.65 22.94 14.82
C ALA A 565 -9.29 22.72 15.49
N ASP A 566 -8.47 23.76 15.59
CA ASP A 566 -7.24 23.76 16.37
C ASP A 566 -7.53 23.39 17.83
N ARG A 567 -6.61 22.66 18.47
CA ARG A 567 -6.72 22.23 19.86
C ARG A 567 -5.43 22.56 20.60
N ASP A 568 -5.42 23.74 21.21
CA ASP A 568 -4.29 24.24 22.00
C ASP A 568 -4.13 23.46 23.31
N ALA A 569 -2.89 23.33 23.77
CA ALA A 569 -2.52 22.70 25.05
C ALA A 569 -3.19 21.34 25.29
N THR A 570 -3.32 20.53 24.25
CA THR A 570 -3.91 19.18 24.33
C THR A 570 -2.93 18.24 25.02
N THR A 571 -3.39 17.55 26.06
CA THR A 571 -2.60 16.51 26.71
C THR A 571 -2.85 15.16 26.06
N ILE A 572 -1.81 14.58 25.47
CA ILE A 572 -1.83 13.25 24.85
C ILE A 572 -1.00 12.29 25.69
N THR A 573 -1.56 11.12 26.00
CA THR A 573 -0.83 10.08 26.73
C THR A 573 -0.16 9.12 25.75
N ILE A 574 1.17 9.02 25.81
CA ILE A 574 1.97 8.09 25.01
C ILE A 574 2.38 6.91 25.92
N PRO A 575 1.82 5.70 25.72
CA PRO A 575 2.23 4.52 26.47
C PRO A 575 3.76 4.31 26.43
N GLY A 576 4.35 4.06 27.59
CA GLY A 576 5.81 3.91 27.76
C GLY A 576 6.62 5.20 27.93
N HIS A 577 6.06 6.36 27.58
CA HIS A 577 6.67 7.69 27.80
C HIS A 577 5.95 8.49 28.90
N GLY A 578 4.62 8.58 28.83
CA GLY A 578 3.80 9.41 29.71
C GLY A 578 3.06 10.53 28.98
N PRO A 579 2.42 11.45 29.72
CA PRO A 579 1.66 12.55 29.14
C PRO A 579 2.57 13.61 28.51
N VAL A 580 2.16 14.14 27.36
CA VAL A 580 2.77 15.30 26.70
C VAL A 580 1.71 16.33 26.38
N THR A 581 2.05 17.62 26.44
CA THR A 581 1.15 18.72 26.08
C THR A 581 1.63 19.36 24.79
N VAL A 582 0.76 19.40 23.78
CA VAL A 582 1.05 19.94 22.44
C VAL A 582 -0.13 20.72 21.89
N ASP A 583 0.13 21.67 20.99
CA ASP A 583 -0.90 22.36 20.23
C ASP A 583 -1.20 21.55 18.96
N VAL A 584 -2.38 20.93 18.88
CA VAL A 584 -2.76 20.08 17.75
C VAL A 584 -3.48 20.91 16.69
N PRO A 585 -2.88 21.14 15.51
CA PRO A 585 -3.49 21.99 14.50
C PRO A 585 -4.67 21.32 13.80
N ARG A 586 -5.62 22.13 13.36
CA ARG A 586 -6.62 21.75 12.37
C ARG A 586 -5.93 21.40 11.06
N GLY A 587 -6.46 20.41 10.37
CA GLY A 587 -6.07 20.16 8.99
C GLY A 587 -4.96 19.12 8.92
N ALA A 588 -3.75 19.52 8.51
CA ALA A 588 -2.68 18.59 8.14
C ALA A 588 -2.08 17.83 9.35
N GLY A 589 -2.30 18.31 10.57
CA GLY A 589 -1.63 17.79 11.76
C GLY A 589 -0.16 18.15 11.83
N ALA A 590 0.50 17.69 12.89
CA ALA A 590 1.93 17.89 13.09
C ALA A 590 2.59 16.65 13.72
N PHE A 591 3.92 16.64 13.66
CA PHE A 591 4.78 15.62 14.25
C PHE A 591 5.59 16.22 15.40
N TRP A 592 5.79 15.43 16.45
CA TRP A 592 6.66 15.76 17.57
C TRP A 592 7.54 14.58 17.92
N ILE A 593 8.79 14.86 18.30
CA ILE A 593 9.74 13.85 18.74
C ILE A 593 10.06 14.07 20.22
N PHE A 594 9.95 13.01 21.00
CA PHE A 594 10.30 12.96 22.40
C PHE A 594 11.41 11.93 22.62
N ARG A 595 12.26 12.15 23.63
CA ARG A 595 13.37 11.26 23.98
C ARG A 595 13.32 10.99 25.48
N GLU A 596 13.72 9.78 25.85
CA GLU A 596 13.79 9.33 27.26
C GLU A 596 14.87 10.06 28.06
#